data_AF-A0A5K1J895-F1
#
_entry.id   AF-A0A5K1J895-F1
#
_cell.length_a   1.000
_cell.length_b   1.000
_cell.length_c   1.000
_cell.angle_alpha   90.00
_cell.angle_beta   90.00
_cell.angle_gamma   90.00
#
_symmetry.space_group_name_H-M   'P 1'
#
loop_
_entity.id
_entity.type
_entity.pdbx_description
1 polymer ?
#
loop_
_entity_poly.entity_id
_entity_poly.type
_entity_poly.pdbx_seq_one_letter_code
_entity_poly.pdbx_strand_id
1 'polypeptide(L)'
;MARVKHIVGWISVVLLVVTLTSIWILTEQNVEQTSSLSESTARVVEGRAADVWPDAAQESQAGDAVEGADSTTATVHPDPLVPVRLWMGANIRRVAHTVEFFFVGLFASAIVACLGECLPCARFRYVLAALFCAVCSVGDQVHKIFVPGRHFDMIDLGFDAAGYVTAMLLVLLVSAWVHHVTRPIGAHARR
;
A
#
# COMPACT_ATOMS: atom_id res chain seq x y z
N MET A 1 18.54 22.21 22.46
CA MET A 1 18.19 20.88 21.90
C MET A 1 16.78 20.41 22.26
N ALA A 2 16.30 20.56 23.51
CA ALA A 2 14.97 20.08 23.93
C ALA A 2 13.79 20.62 23.07
N ARG A 3 13.76 21.93 22.78
CA ARG A 3 12.72 22.54 21.92
C ARG A 3 12.69 21.94 20.51
N VAL A 4 13.85 21.67 19.92
CA VAL A 4 13.98 21.09 18.57
C VAL A 4 13.48 19.65 18.55
N LYS A 5 13.86 18.84 19.54
CA LYS A 5 13.34 17.46 19.70
C LYS A 5 11.81 17.47 19.79
N HIS A 6 11.24 18.37 20.58
CA HIS A 6 9.79 18.47 20.73
C HIS A 6 9.10 18.85 19.41
N ILE A 7 9.65 19.81 18.65
CA ILE A 7 9.11 20.20 17.33
C ILE A 7 9.16 19.02 16.35
N VAL A 8 10.32 18.37 16.21
CA VAL A 8 10.49 17.20 15.32
C VAL A 8 9.54 16.07 15.71
N GLY A 9 9.39 15.86 17.01
CA GLY A 9 8.44 14.91 17.57
C GLY A 9 7.00 15.18 17.13
N TRP A 10 6.50 16.40 17.33
CA TRP A 10 5.13 16.76 16.94
C TRP A 10 4.91 16.72 15.42
N ILE A 11 5.90 17.14 14.63
CA ILE A 11 5.85 16.97 13.17
C ILE A 11 5.72 15.49 12.82
N SER A 12 6.47 14.60 13.48
CA SER A 12 6.37 13.16 13.26
C SER A 12 5.00 12.60 13.65
N VAL A 13 4.37 13.12 14.70
CA VAL A 13 2.98 12.76 15.06
C VAL A 13 2.01 13.14 13.94
N VAL A 14 2.09 14.37 13.45
CA VAL A 14 1.22 14.84 12.35
C VAL A 14 1.42 13.98 11.10
N LEU A 15 2.68 13.73 10.73
CA LEU A 15 3.01 12.90 9.56
C LEU A 15 2.52 11.46 9.73
N LEU A 16 2.63 10.88 10.93
CA LEU A 16 2.11 9.55 11.23
C LEU A 16 0.59 9.47 11.04
N VAL A 17 -0.15 10.45 11.55
CA VAL A 17 -1.61 10.52 11.38
C VAL A 17 -1.96 10.63 9.90
N VAL A 18 -1.26 11.49 9.16
CA VAL A 18 -1.46 11.63 7.72
C VAL A 18 -1.20 10.30 7.01
N THR A 19 -0.08 9.60 7.28
CA THR A 19 0.20 8.31 6.65
C THR A 19 -0.84 7.24 6.96
N LEU A 20 -1.30 7.15 8.21
CA LEU A 20 -2.33 6.18 8.59
C LEU A 20 -3.67 6.49 7.91
N THR A 21 -4.01 7.76 7.77
CA THR A 21 -5.21 8.21 7.04
C THR A 21 -5.07 7.90 5.55
N SER A 22 -3.89 8.08 4.97
CA SER A 22 -3.60 7.71 3.58
C SER A 22 -3.72 6.20 3.34
N ILE A 23 -3.20 5.36 4.24
CA ILE A 23 -3.38 3.90 4.15
C ILE A 23 -4.87 3.55 4.21
N TRP A 24 -5.60 4.12 5.16
CA TRP A 24 -7.04 3.91 5.31
C TRP A 24 -7.82 4.22 4.02
N ILE A 25 -7.63 5.42 3.45
CA ILE A 25 -8.37 5.83 2.24
C ILE A 25 -7.99 4.97 1.03
N LEU A 26 -6.73 4.58 0.87
CA LEU A 26 -6.28 3.73 -0.22
C LEU A 26 -6.85 2.30 -0.11
N THR A 27 -7.03 1.82 1.11
CA THR A 27 -7.67 0.53 1.39
C THR A 27 -9.18 0.58 1.08
N GLU A 28 -9.87 1.70 1.36
CA GLU A 28 -11.29 1.90 1.01
C GLU A 28 -11.54 2.11 -0.49
N GLN A 29 -10.74 2.93 -1.18
CA GLN A 29 -10.96 3.31 -2.59
C GLN A 29 -10.87 2.13 -3.58
N ASN A 30 -10.25 1.02 -3.18
CA ASN A 30 -10.02 -0.10 -4.07
C ASN A 30 -11.31 -0.72 -4.63
N VAL A 31 -12.42 -0.67 -3.88
CA VAL A 31 -13.64 -1.44 -4.16
C VAL A 31 -14.62 -0.68 -5.06
N GLU A 32 -14.84 0.60 -4.79
CA GLU A 32 -15.93 1.38 -5.42
C GLU A 32 -15.48 2.15 -6.67
N GLN A 33 -14.23 2.62 -6.71
CA GLN A 33 -13.74 3.40 -7.84
C GLN A 33 -13.13 2.55 -8.96
N THR A 34 -12.50 1.41 -8.62
CA THR A 34 -11.95 0.50 -9.63
C THR A 34 -13.05 -0.18 -10.44
N SER A 35 -14.17 -0.54 -9.80
CA SER A 35 -15.33 -1.14 -10.46
C SER A 35 -16.00 -0.15 -11.42
N SER A 36 -16.27 1.08 -10.99
CA SER A 36 -16.88 2.12 -11.82
C SER A 36 -15.99 2.59 -12.98
N LEU A 37 -14.67 2.66 -12.78
CA LEU A 37 -13.72 2.96 -13.87
C LEU A 37 -13.58 1.82 -14.88
N SER A 38 -13.58 0.56 -14.42
CA SER A 38 -13.54 -0.60 -15.32
C SER A 38 -14.86 -0.74 -16.10
N GLU A 39 -15.99 -0.45 -15.47
CA GLU A 39 -17.30 -0.43 -16.15
C GLU A 39 -17.38 0.71 -17.18
N SER A 40 -16.93 1.91 -16.83
CA SER A 40 -16.90 3.05 -17.76
C SER A 40 -15.95 2.80 -18.93
N THR A 41 -14.82 2.13 -18.69
CA THR A 41 -13.86 1.79 -19.76
C THR A 41 -14.41 0.68 -20.64
N ALA A 42 -15.06 -0.34 -20.06
CA ALA A 42 -15.73 -1.39 -20.80
C ALA A 42 -16.80 -0.81 -21.74
N ARG A 43 -17.67 0.08 -21.25
CA ARG A 43 -18.71 0.71 -22.09
C ARG A 43 -18.14 1.61 -23.19
N VAL A 44 -17.01 2.28 -22.96
CA VAL A 44 -16.34 3.09 -24.00
C VAL A 44 -15.72 2.20 -25.07
N VAL A 45 -15.11 1.07 -24.69
CA VAL A 45 -14.56 0.10 -25.66
C VAL A 45 -15.68 -0.56 -26.45
N GLU A 46 -16.78 -0.92 -25.80
CA GLU A 46 -17.94 -1.57 -26.43
C GLU A 46 -18.72 -0.61 -27.35
N GLY A 47 -18.89 0.64 -26.93
CA GLY A 47 -19.42 1.72 -27.79
C GLY A 47 -18.52 2.00 -28.99
N ARG A 48 -17.19 2.01 -28.80
CA ARG A 48 -16.23 2.18 -29.89
C ARG A 48 -16.16 0.98 -30.84
N ALA A 49 -16.45 -0.23 -30.36
CA ALA A 49 -16.56 -1.42 -31.20
C ALA A 49 -17.85 -1.41 -32.04
N ALA A 50 -18.96 -0.88 -31.49
CA ALA A 50 -20.19 -0.68 -32.23
C ALA A 50 -20.06 0.42 -33.32
N ASP A 51 -19.27 1.47 -33.06
CA ASP A 51 -19.03 2.56 -34.01
C ASP A 51 -18.06 2.19 -35.16
N VAL A 52 -17.31 1.08 -35.05
CA VAL A 52 -16.34 0.63 -36.06
C VAL A 52 -16.95 -0.32 -37.10
N TRP A 53 -18.24 -0.65 -37.00
CA TRP A 53 -18.98 -1.35 -38.07
C TRP A 53 -19.98 -0.43 -38.82
N PRO A 54 -19.53 0.52 -39.64
CA PRO A 54 -20.31 1.02 -40.75
C PRO A 54 -19.84 0.37 -42.07
N ASP A 55 -20.82 -0.17 -42.80
CA ASP A 55 -20.78 -0.64 -44.19
C ASP A 55 -20.13 -1.99 -44.52
N ALA A 56 -20.98 -3.00 -44.70
CA ALA A 56 -21.02 -3.75 -45.96
C ALA A 56 -22.41 -4.36 -46.22
N ALA A 57 -22.98 -3.97 -47.38
CA ALA A 57 -23.98 -4.65 -48.19
C ALA A 57 -25.47 -4.54 -47.79
N GLN A 58 -26.09 -3.50 -48.34
CA GLN A 58 -27.48 -3.49 -48.79
C GLN A 58 -27.67 -4.45 -49.98
N GLU A 59 -28.56 -5.44 -49.87
CA GLU A 59 -29.39 -5.93 -50.99
C GLU A 59 -30.73 -6.53 -50.49
N SER A 60 -31.71 -6.44 -51.37
CA SER A 60 -33.16 -6.56 -51.17
C SER A 60 -33.73 -7.98 -50.96
N GLN A 61 -34.96 -7.96 -50.41
CA GLN A 61 -36.11 -8.85 -50.66
C GLN A 61 -36.30 -10.17 -49.87
N ALA A 62 -37.44 -10.15 -49.15
CA ALA A 62 -38.52 -11.14 -49.10
C ALA A 62 -38.30 -12.54 -48.48
N GLY A 63 -39.04 -12.78 -47.39
CA GLY A 63 -39.87 -13.98 -47.25
C GLY A 63 -39.31 -15.17 -46.47
N ASP A 64 -40.06 -15.52 -45.43
CA ASP A 64 -40.27 -16.85 -44.85
C ASP A 64 -39.28 -17.47 -43.85
N ALA A 65 -39.92 -18.19 -42.92
CA ALA A 65 -39.41 -18.78 -41.70
C ALA A 65 -38.58 -20.06 -41.92
N VAL A 66 -37.81 -20.42 -40.88
CA VAL A 66 -37.54 -21.79 -40.33
C VAL A 66 -36.08 -21.94 -39.89
N GLU A 67 -35.92 -22.16 -38.58
CA GLU A 67 -35.00 -23.09 -37.88
C GLU A 67 -33.50 -23.11 -38.21
N GLY A 68 -32.68 -22.93 -37.19
CA GLY A 68 -31.25 -23.23 -37.25
C GLY A 68 -30.50 -22.75 -36.04
N ALA A 69 -30.46 -23.58 -34.99
CA ALA A 69 -29.50 -23.44 -33.91
C ALA A 69 -28.08 -23.52 -34.49
N ASP A 70 -27.27 -22.49 -34.29
CA ASP A 70 -25.84 -22.72 -34.10
C ASP A 70 -25.26 -21.74 -33.10
N SER A 71 -24.71 -22.35 -32.05
CA SER A 71 -24.12 -21.69 -30.91
C SER A 71 -22.70 -21.35 -31.29
N THR A 72 -22.48 -20.19 -31.90
CA THR A 72 -21.11 -19.71 -32.12
C THR A 72 -20.57 -19.17 -30.80
N THR A 73 -20.08 -20.10 -29.99
CA THR A 73 -19.15 -19.91 -28.88
C THR A 73 -18.19 -18.76 -29.22
N ALA A 74 -18.43 -17.60 -28.62
CA ALA A 74 -17.46 -16.53 -28.55
C ALA A 74 -16.26 -17.09 -27.79
N THR A 75 -15.26 -17.57 -28.52
CA THR A 75 -13.97 -17.95 -27.97
C THR A 75 -13.32 -16.68 -27.46
N VAL A 76 -13.59 -16.34 -26.20
CA VAL A 76 -12.86 -15.32 -25.44
C VAL A 76 -11.42 -15.80 -25.39
N HIS A 77 -10.60 -15.29 -26.30
CA HIS A 77 -9.17 -15.56 -26.30
C HIS A 77 -8.61 -14.93 -25.02
N PRO A 78 -8.11 -15.71 -24.04
CA PRO A 78 -7.58 -15.15 -22.82
C PRO A 78 -6.33 -14.34 -23.20
N ASP A 79 -6.43 -13.02 -23.07
CA ASP A 79 -5.35 -12.10 -23.39
C ASP A 79 -4.08 -12.54 -22.60
N PRO A 80 -3.00 -13.00 -23.27
CA PRO A 80 -1.84 -13.62 -22.64
C PRO A 80 -1.12 -12.71 -21.64
N LEU A 81 -1.43 -11.41 -21.67
CA LEU A 81 -0.85 -10.38 -20.81
C LEU A 81 -1.62 -10.20 -19.50
N VAL A 82 -2.82 -10.77 -19.35
CA VAL A 82 -3.62 -10.66 -18.12
C VAL A 82 -2.90 -11.26 -16.90
N PRO A 83 -2.29 -12.47 -16.95
CA PRO A 83 -1.53 -13.00 -15.83
C PRO A 83 -0.32 -12.13 -15.45
N VAL A 84 0.37 -11.57 -16.45
CA VAL A 84 1.55 -10.70 -16.24
C VAL A 84 1.13 -9.38 -15.60
N ARG A 85 0.03 -8.77 -16.04
CA ARG A 85 -0.51 -7.54 -15.46
C ARG A 85 -1.00 -7.75 -14.02
N LEU A 86 -1.68 -8.86 -13.75
CA LEU A 86 -2.13 -9.21 -12.40
C LEU A 86 -0.95 -9.47 -11.46
N TRP A 87 0.06 -10.19 -11.94
CA TRP A 87 1.29 -10.45 -11.19
C TRP A 87 2.04 -9.14 -10.91
N MET A 88 2.24 -8.30 -11.92
CA MET A 88 2.89 -6.99 -11.77
C MET A 88 2.10 -6.09 -10.80
N GLY A 89 0.78 -6.04 -10.92
CA GLY A 89 -0.07 -5.27 -10.01
C GLY A 89 0.01 -5.75 -8.56
N ALA A 90 0.09 -7.06 -8.32
CA ALA A 90 0.28 -7.62 -6.98
C ALA A 90 1.66 -7.23 -6.40
N ASN A 91 2.73 -7.27 -7.20
CA ASN A 91 4.07 -6.86 -6.76
C ASN A 91 4.16 -5.36 -6.50
N ILE A 92 3.59 -4.51 -7.36
CA ILE A 92 3.56 -3.06 -7.16
C ILE A 92 2.82 -2.71 -5.86
N ARG A 93 1.68 -3.37 -5.59
CA ARG A 93 0.93 -3.19 -4.34
C ARG A 93 1.73 -3.61 -3.11
N ARG A 94 2.44 -4.73 -3.17
CA ARG A 94 3.33 -5.20 -2.10
C ARG A 94 4.42 -4.19 -1.78
N VAL A 95 5.07 -3.67 -2.81
CA VAL A 95 6.11 -2.65 -2.66
C VAL A 95 5.53 -1.34 -2.11
N ALA A 96 4.36 -0.92 -2.58
CA ALA A 96 3.69 0.28 -2.08
C ALA A 96 3.40 0.18 -0.57
N HIS A 97 2.75 -0.90 -0.12
CA HIS A 97 2.51 -1.09 1.32
C HIS A 97 3.81 -1.20 2.12
N THR A 98 4.84 -1.88 1.59
CA THR A 98 6.16 -1.92 2.24
C THR A 98 6.71 -0.51 2.48
N VAL A 99 6.57 0.39 1.50
CA VAL A 99 7.01 1.78 1.58
C VAL A 99 6.13 2.59 2.56
N GLU A 100 4.82 2.39 2.54
CA GLU A 100 3.90 3.03 3.48
C GLU A 100 4.20 2.64 4.93
N PHE A 101 4.35 1.34 5.20
CA PHE A 101 4.73 0.83 6.52
C PHE A 101 6.15 1.23 6.93
N PHE A 102 7.06 1.42 5.97
CA PHE A 102 8.36 2.06 6.25
C PHE A 102 8.17 3.47 6.83
N PHE A 103 7.30 4.31 6.26
CA PHE A 103 7.03 5.64 6.80
C PHE A 103 6.31 5.60 8.16
N VAL A 104 5.37 4.68 8.36
CA VAL A 104 4.73 4.46 9.67
C VAL A 104 5.80 4.11 10.72
N GLY A 105 6.69 3.17 10.41
CA GLY A 105 7.80 2.79 11.28
C GLY A 105 8.78 3.93 11.54
N LEU A 106 9.08 4.74 10.53
CA LEU A 106 9.96 5.91 10.63
C LEU A 106 9.40 6.93 11.61
N PHE A 107 8.13 7.33 11.43
CA PHE A 107 7.50 8.35 12.27
C PHE A 107 7.23 7.83 13.68
N ALA A 108 6.77 6.59 13.85
CA ALA A 108 6.60 5.98 15.17
C ALA A 108 7.93 5.94 15.95
N SER A 109 9.02 5.58 15.28
CA SER A 109 10.36 5.55 15.86
C SER A 109 10.90 6.94 16.18
N ALA A 110 10.63 7.92 15.32
CA ALA A 110 11.03 9.31 15.55
C ALA A 110 10.28 9.93 16.74
N ILE A 111 8.97 9.65 16.89
CA ILE A 111 8.16 10.04 18.06
C ILE A 111 8.81 9.50 19.33
N VAL A 112 9.15 8.21 19.35
CA VAL A 112 9.81 7.56 20.49
C VAL A 112 11.19 8.17 20.78
N ALA A 113 11.98 8.46 19.75
CA ALA A 113 13.31 9.06 19.89
C ALA A 113 13.25 10.49 20.44
N CYS A 114 12.25 11.27 20.00
CA CYS A 114 12.14 12.70 20.25
C CYS A 114 11.31 13.06 21.49
N LEU A 115 10.20 12.36 21.76
CA LEU A 115 9.29 12.64 22.88
C LEU A 115 9.31 11.59 24.01
N GLY A 116 9.99 10.45 23.83
CA GLY A 116 9.94 9.31 24.76
C GLY A 116 10.65 9.50 26.10
N GLU A 117 10.67 10.70 26.67
CA GLU A 117 11.35 11.00 27.95
C GLU A 117 10.57 10.44 29.17
N CYS A 118 9.33 9.98 28.98
CA CYS A 118 8.48 9.42 30.04
C CYS A 118 8.76 7.95 30.40
N LEU A 119 9.53 7.20 29.59
CA LEU A 119 9.79 5.77 29.80
C LEU A 119 11.28 5.48 30.03
N PRO A 120 11.63 4.75 31.11
CA PRO A 120 13.02 4.64 31.59
C PRO A 120 13.94 3.81 30.68
N CYS A 121 13.41 2.90 29.86
CA CYS A 121 14.21 2.03 29.00
C CYS A 121 13.98 2.35 27.52
N ALA A 122 15.04 2.80 26.82
CA ALA A 122 15.00 3.05 25.38
C ALA A 122 14.51 1.83 24.58
N ARG A 123 14.99 0.62 24.92
CA ARG A 123 14.56 -0.64 24.28
C ARG A 123 13.05 -0.84 24.38
N PHE A 124 12.47 -0.60 25.55
CA PHE A 124 11.04 -0.79 25.79
C PHE A 124 10.19 0.17 24.93
N ARG A 125 10.66 1.41 24.72
CA ARG A 125 9.97 2.37 23.86
C ARG A 125 9.93 1.93 22.40
N TYR A 126 11.05 1.44 21.87
CA TYR A 126 11.10 0.93 20.49
C TYR A 126 10.31 -0.37 20.32
N VAL A 127 10.24 -1.22 21.35
CA VAL A 127 9.33 -2.37 21.36
C VAL A 127 7.87 -1.91 21.26
N LEU A 128 7.48 -0.86 21.98
CA LEU A 128 6.12 -0.33 21.91
C LEU A 128 5.81 0.27 20.51
N ALA A 129 6.77 0.95 19.88
CA ALA A 129 6.63 1.41 18.50
C ALA A 129 6.52 0.24 17.50
N ALA A 130 7.30 -0.83 17.70
CA ALA A 130 7.22 -2.05 16.89
C ALA A 130 5.86 -2.73 17.02
N LEU A 131 5.35 -2.85 18.25
CA LEU A 131 4.01 -3.38 18.50
C LEU A 131 2.93 -2.51 17.86
N PHE A 132 3.04 -1.19 17.96
CA PHE A 132 2.11 -0.27 17.29
C PHE A 132 2.11 -0.50 15.77
N CYS A 133 3.28 -0.56 15.13
CA CYS A 133 3.37 -0.81 13.68
C CYS A 133 2.81 -2.18 13.30
N ALA A 134 3.08 -3.21 14.10
CA ALA A 134 2.54 -4.55 13.89
C ALA A 134 1.01 -4.57 13.98
N VAL A 135 0.42 -3.87 14.96
CA VAL A 135 -1.04 -3.73 15.09
C VAL A 135 -1.62 -2.98 13.89
N CYS A 136 -0.99 -1.91 13.42
CA CYS A 136 -1.42 -1.20 12.21
C CYS A 136 -1.38 -2.10 10.96
N SER A 137 -0.31 -2.88 10.80
CA SER A 137 -0.14 -3.79 9.65
C SER A 137 -1.13 -4.96 9.68
N VAL A 138 -1.33 -5.58 10.85
CA VAL A 138 -2.40 -6.59 11.01
C VAL A 138 -3.77 -5.96 10.78
N GLY A 139 -4.01 -4.74 11.28
CA GLY A 139 -5.25 -4.01 11.08
C GLY A 139 -5.55 -3.75 9.60
N ASP A 140 -4.56 -3.34 8.82
CA ASP A 140 -4.72 -3.17 7.37
C ASP A 140 -5.07 -4.49 6.66
N GLN A 141 -4.37 -5.59 7.02
CA GLN A 141 -4.69 -6.91 6.49
C GLN A 141 -6.06 -7.43 6.91
N VAL A 142 -6.50 -7.12 8.13
CA VAL A 142 -7.83 -7.49 8.61
C VAL A 142 -8.90 -6.67 7.89
N HIS A 143 -8.68 -5.38 7.66
CA HIS A 143 -9.56 -4.56 6.82
C HIS A 143 -9.66 -5.10 5.39
N LYS A 144 -8.54 -5.61 4.85
CA LYS A 144 -8.50 -6.26 3.54
C LYS A 144 -9.40 -7.51 3.44
N ILE A 145 -9.69 -8.21 4.54
CA ILE A 145 -10.59 -9.40 4.56
C ILE A 145 -12.07 -9.01 4.42
N PHE A 146 -12.45 -7.82 4.91
CA PHE A 146 -13.84 -7.36 4.79
C PHE A 146 -14.22 -6.95 3.36
N VAL A 147 -13.23 -6.85 2.45
CA VAL A 147 -13.44 -6.62 1.02
C VAL A 147 -13.69 -7.95 0.30
N PRO A 148 -14.84 -8.14 -0.37
CA PRO A 148 -15.16 -9.37 -1.08
C PRO A 148 -14.08 -9.77 -2.10
N GLY A 149 -13.60 -11.01 -2.04
CA GLY A 149 -12.62 -11.55 -2.98
C GLY A 149 -11.14 -11.33 -2.61
N ARG A 150 -10.83 -10.77 -1.43
CA ARG A 150 -9.45 -10.69 -0.92
C ARG A 150 -9.23 -11.63 0.27
N HIS A 151 -8.10 -12.33 0.26
CA HIS A 151 -7.64 -13.19 1.34
C HIS A 151 -6.52 -12.52 2.14
N PHE A 152 -6.39 -12.92 3.41
CA PHE A 152 -5.24 -12.60 4.24
C PHE A 152 -3.97 -13.18 3.61
N ASP A 153 -2.94 -12.35 3.40
CA ASP A 153 -1.69 -12.77 2.77
C ASP A 153 -0.54 -12.56 3.76
N MET A 154 -0.12 -13.66 4.38
CA MET A 154 1.00 -13.69 5.32
C MET A 154 2.30 -13.17 4.68
N ILE A 155 2.46 -13.33 3.35
CA ILE A 155 3.63 -12.81 2.65
C ILE A 155 3.59 -11.28 2.61
N ASP A 156 2.43 -10.70 2.30
CA ASP A 156 2.24 -9.24 2.37
C ASP A 156 2.57 -8.73 3.79
N LEU A 157 2.23 -9.49 4.83
CA LEU A 157 2.47 -9.08 6.23
C LEU A 157 3.96 -9.05 6.54
N GLY A 158 4.71 -10.02 6.00
CA GLY A 158 6.16 -10.06 6.12
C GLY A 158 6.84 -8.88 5.43
N PHE A 159 6.33 -8.45 4.27
CA PHE A 159 6.84 -7.28 3.54
C PHE A 159 6.56 -5.97 4.29
N ASP A 160 5.35 -5.81 4.83
CA ASP A 160 5.00 -4.68 5.68
C ASP A 160 5.92 -4.61 6.92
N ALA A 161 6.18 -5.78 7.53
CA ALA A 161 7.10 -5.93 8.64
C ALA A 161 8.54 -5.55 8.29
N ALA A 162 9.02 -5.95 7.12
CA ALA A 162 10.32 -5.54 6.63
C ALA A 162 10.41 -4.01 6.50
N GLY A 163 9.35 -3.35 6.04
CA GLY A 163 9.26 -1.90 5.94
C GLY A 163 9.48 -1.19 7.28
N TYR A 164 8.62 -1.44 8.28
CA TYR A 164 8.70 -0.74 9.55
C TYR A 164 9.94 -1.13 10.38
N VAL A 165 10.44 -2.37 10.28
CA VAL A 165 11.68 -2.80 10.95
C VAL A 165 12.89 -2.08 10.35
N THR A 166 12.96 -1.97 9.03
CA THR A 166 14.06 -1.27 8.34
C THR A 166 14.09 0.21 8.76
N ALA A 167 12.93 0.85 8.84
CA ALA A 167 12.81 2.24 9.31
C ALA A 167 13.27 2.40 10.77
N MET A 168 12.87 1.48 11.65
CA MET A 168 13.31 1.45 13.05
C MET A 168 14.83 1.36 13.18
N LEU A 169 15.46 0.45 12.44
CA LEU A 169 16.91 0.29 12.41
C LEU A 169 17.60 1.57 11.94
N LEU A 170 17.07 2.22 10.90
CA LEU A 170 17.60 3.49 10.40
C LEU A 170 17.57 4.58 11.48
N VAL A 171 16.45 4.75 12.19
CA VAL A 171 16.34 5.74 13.27
C VAL A 171 17.29 5.43 14.42
N LEU A 172 17.44 4.16 14.79
CA LEU A 172 18.39 3.74 15.82
C LEU A 172 19.84 4.03 15.41
N LEU A 173 20.22 3.75 14.16
CA LEU A 173 21.54 4.04 13.62
C LEU A 173 21.84 5.55 13.61
N VAL A 174 20.90 6.37 13.14
CA VAL A 174 21.03 7.84 13.16
C VAL A 174 21.16 8.35 14.59
N SER A 175 20.35 7.84 15.52
CA SER A 175 20.42 8.22 16.93
C SER A 175 21.77 7.85 17.55
N ALA A 176 22.27 6.64 17.26
CA ALA A 176 23.58 6.19 17.73
C ALA A 176 24.71 7.02 17.13
N TRP A 177 24.63 7.39 15.85
CA TRP A 177 25.59 8.25 15.17
C TRP A 177 25.64 9.65 15.80
N VAL A 178 24.48 10.28 16.00
CA VAL A 178 24.38 11.59 16.65
C VAL A 178 24.97 11.52 18.06
N HIS A 179 24.65 10.47 18.82
CA HIS A 179 25.26 10.26 20.12
C HIS A 179 26.78 10.10 20.05
N HIS A 180 27.31 9.36 19.07
CA HIS A 180 28.75 9.16 18.90
C HIS A 180 29.48 10.46 18.58
N VAL A 181 28.97 11.26 17.63
CA VAL A 181 29.56 12.55 17.24
C VAL A 181 29.47 13.61 18.34
N THR A 182 28.43 13.54 19.18
CA THR A 182 28.24 14.47 20.29
C THR A 182 28.90 14.03 21.60
N ARG A 183 29.53 12.84 21.65
CA ARG A 183 30.34 12.47 22.82
C ARG A 183 31.54 13.42 22.92
N PRO A 184 31.74 14.12 24.05
CA PRO A 184 32.94 14.91 24.26
C PRO A 184 34.15 13.98 24.21
N ILE A 185 35.14 14.33 23.38
CA ILE A 185 36.40 13.60 23.15
C ILE A 185 37.23 13.42 24.46
N GLY A 186 36.85 14.06 25.57
CA GLY A 186 37.65 14.18 26.79
C GLY A 186 37.52 13.10 27.88
N ALA A 187 36.82 11.97 27.68
CA ALA A 187 36.63 10.98 28.75
C ALA A 187 37.78 9.96 28.93
N HIS A 188 38.85 10.05 28.12
CA HIS A 188 40.01 9.16 28.25
C HIS A 188 41.21 9.74 29.02
N ALA A 189 41.11 10.96 29.57
CA ALA A 189 42.22 11.59 30.29
C ALA A 189 42.17 11.43 31.83
N ARG A 190 41.43 10.46 32.37
CA ARG A 190 41.46 10.20 33.83
C ARG A 190 41.15 8.74 34.17
N ARG A 191 42.10 7.85 33.92
CA ARG A 191 42.39 6.70 34.79
C ARG A 191 43.88 6.42 34.73
#